data_AF-A0A925E2S1-F1
#
_entry.id   AF-A0A925E2S1-F1
#
_cell.length_a   1.000
_cell.length_b   1.000
_cell.length_c   1.000
_cell.angle_alpha   90.00
_cell.angle_beta   90.00
_cell.angle_gamma   90.00
#
_symmetry.space_group_name_H-M   'P 1'
#
loop_
_entity.id
_entity.type
_entity.pdbx_description
1 polymer ?
#
loop_
_entity_poly.entity_id
_entity_poly.type
_entity_poly.pdbx_seq_one_letter_code
_entity_poly.pdbx_strand_id
1 'polypeptide(L)'
;RRPLPGWARYPAGVIYLLGDMDIEVEGVDVVIVGDEAHGPRYDFALGVAVAALWYEINSLIVTPEGLIDLVERVRREYIGG
;
A
#
# COMPACT_ATOMS: atom_id res chain seq x y z
N ARG A 1 -1.62 6.32 22.48
CA ARG A 1 -1.60 6.00 21.04
C ARG A 1 -0.20 6.28 20.52
N ARG A 2 0.52 5.28 20.01
CA ARG A 2 1.80 5.49 19.32
C ARG A 2 1.48 5.76 17.85
N PRO A 3 1.89 6.88 17.25
CA PRO A 3 1.67 7.13 15.83
C PRO A 3 2.42 6.09 15.01
N LEU A 4 1.88 5.72 13.85
CA LEU A 4 2.57 4.85 12.92
C LEU A 4 3.90 5.50 12.49
N PRO A 5 4.98 4.71 12.35
CA PRO A 5 6.22 5.22 11.78
C PRO A 5 5.96 5.70 10.35
N GLY A 6 6.74 6.70 9.89
CA GLY A 6 6.51 7.38 8.62
C GLY A 6 6.38 6.41 7.43
N TRP A 7 7.29 5.44 7.34
CA TRP A 7 7.32 4.44 6.26
C TRP A 7 6.04 3.58 6.20
N ALA A 8 5.38 3.34 7.33
CA ALA A 8 4.23 2.44 7.41
C ALA A 8 2.93 3.10 6.98
N ARG A 9 2.93 4.42 6.74
CA ARG A 9 1.70 5.16 6.44
C ARG A 9 1.09 4.76 5.09
N TYR A 10 1.92 4.62 4.04
CA TYR A 10 1.43 4.15 2.74
C TYR A 10 0.94 2.70 2.80
N PRO A 11 1.69 1.73 3.33
CA PRO A 11 1.19 0.37 3.56
C PRO A 11 -0.11 0.32 4.36
N ALA A 12 -0.21 1.07 5.46
CA ALA A 12 -1.41 1.11 6.28
C ALA A 12 -2.61 1.68 5.52
N GLY A 13 -2.40 2.73 4.72
CA GLY A 13 -3.44 3.29 3.87
C GLY A 13 -3.89 2.32 2.78
N VAL A 14 -2.97 1.58 2.17
CA VAL A 14 -3.30 0.52 1.20
C VAL A 14 -4.17 -0.55 1.85
N ILE A 15 -3.75 -1.10 3.00
CA ILE A 15 -4.49 -2.14 3.73
C ILE A 15 -5.89 -1.63 4.11
N TYR A 16 -5.98 -0.38 4.58
CA TYR A 16 -7.27 0.25 4.91
C TYR A 16 -8.19 0.35 3.69
N LEU A 17 -7.68 0.83 2.56
CA LEU A 17 -8.48 0.99 1.33
C LEU A 17 -8.88 -0.36 0.72
N LEU A 18 -8.00 -1.37 0.77
CA LEU A 18 -8.34 -2.72 0.31
C LEU A 18 -9.49 -3.31 1.14
N GLY A 19 -9.45 -3.13 2.47
CA GLY A 19 -10.55 -3.52 3.34
C GLY A 19 -11.86 -2.77 3.06
N ASP A 20 -11.81 -1.47 2.74
CA ASP A 20 -12.96 -0.66 2.30
C ASP A 20 -13.55 -1.13 0.95
N MET A 21 -12.73 -1.81 0.14
CA MET A 21 -13.10 -2.38 -1.16
C MET A 21 -13.54 -3.85 -1.08
N ASP A 22 -13.79 -4.39 0.13
CA ASP A 22 -14.11 -5.80 0.38
C ASP A 22 -13.04 -6.78 -0.14
N ILE A 23 -11.78 -6.35 -0.25
CA ILE A 23 -10.64 -7.24 -0.52
C ILE A 23 -10.10 -7.77 0.81
N GLU A 24 -9.92 -9.08 0.90
CA GLU A 24 -9.46 -9.72 2.13
C GLU A 24 -8.00 -9.38 2.43
N VAL A 25 -7.77 -8.87 3.65
CA VAL A 25 -6.48 -8.42 4.16
C VAL A 25 -6.05 -9.27 5.37
N GLU A 26 -5.75 -10.54 5.12
CA GLU A 26 -5.20 -11.43 6.15
C GLU A 26 -3.83 -10.94 6.65
N GLY A 27 -3.52 -11.28 7.90
CA GLY A 27 -2.24 -10.95 8.52
C GLY A 27 -1.09 -11.73 7.87
N VAL A 28 0.00 -11.02 7.55
CA VAL A 28 1.18 -11.60 6.90
C VAL A 28 2.46 -11.04 7.50
N ASP A 29 3.50 -11.88 7.57
CA ASP A 29 4.87 -11.46 7.84
C ASP A 29 5.58 -11.16 6.52
N VAL A 30 5.96 -9.91 6.30
CA VAL A 30 6.51 -9.44 5.02
C VAL A 30 7.80 -8.65 5.24
N VAL A 31 8.80 -8.93 4.40
CA VAL A 31 10.03 -8.13 4.29
C VAL A 31 10.07 -7.51 2.90
N ILE A 32 10.14 -6.18 2.85
CA ILE A 32 10.28 -5.42 1.61
C ILE A 32 11.66 -4.78 1.58
N VAL A 33 12.38 -4.98 0.48
CA VAL A 33 13.72 -4.42 0.24
C VAL A 33 13.70 -3.69 -1.09
N GLY A 34 14.29 -2.50 -1.12
CA GLY A 34 14.47 -1.71 -2.33
C GLY A 34 15.81 -0.97 -2.29
N ASP A 35 16.30 -0.60 -3.45
CA ASP A 35 17.52 0.19 -3.65
C ASP A 35 17.23 1.69 -3.82
N GLU A 36 15.95 2.06 -3.93
CA GLU A 36 15.52 3.44 -4.04
C GLU A 36 15.78 4.21 -2.73
N ALA A 37 16.36 5.40 -2.87
CA ALA A 37 16.63 6.26 -1.73
C ALA A 37 15.33 6.69 -1.03
N HIS A 38 15.37 6.78 0.30
CA HIS A 38 14.23 7.21 1.09
C HIS A 38 13.69 8.58 0.64
N GLY A 39 12.37 8.66 0.52
CA GLY A 39 11.66 9.86 0.12
C GLY A 39 10.29 9.56 -0.49
N PRO A 40 9.59 10.57 -1.03
CA PRO A 40 8.22 10.42 -1.53
C PRO A 40 8.04 9.33 -2.59
N ARG A 41 9.06 9.13 -3.44
CA ARG A 41 9.02 8.10 -4.49
C ARG A 41 9.15 6.69 -3.91
N TYR A 42 10.06 6.50 -2.95
CA TYR A 42 10.17 5.25 -2.20
C TYR A 42 8.88 4.92 -1.45
N ASP A 43 8.29 5.91 -0.76
CA ASP A 43 7.06 5.69 0.01
C ASP A 43 5.87 5.31 -0.89
N PHE A 44 5.77 5.94 -2.07
CA PHE A 44 4.77 5.59 -3.07
C PHE A 44 5.01 4.17 -3.63
N ALA A 45 6.24 3.85 -4.02
CA ALA A 45 6.61 2.54 -4.53
C ALA A 45 6.36 1.43 -3.50
N LEU A 46 6.60 1.72 -2.21
CA LEU A 46 6.27 0.82 -1.11
C LEU A 46 4.77 0.55 -1.02
N GLY A 47 3.93 1.59 -1.18
CA GLY A 47 2.48 1.43 -1.29
C GLY A 47 2.08 0.55 -2.47
N VAL A 48 2.69 0.74 -3.64
CA VAL A 48 2.42 -0.08 -4.84
C VAL A 48 2.80 -1.54 -4.61
N ALA A 49 3.97 -1.80 -4.02
CA ALA A 49 4.43 -3.16 -3.73
C ALA A 49 3.48 -3.88 -2.75
N VAL A 50 3.00 -3.18 -1.73
CA VAL A 50 2.00 -3.70 -0.79
C VAL A 50 0.67 -3.96 -1.49
N ALA A 51 0.19 -3.04 -2.32
CA ALA A 51 -1.07 -3.27 -3.04
C ALA A 51 -0.98 -4.50 -3.95
N ALA A 52 0.10 -4.60 -4.74
CA ALA A 52 0.35 -5.75 -5.62
C ALA A 52 0.39 -7.07 -4.85
N LEU A 53 1.04 -7.10 -3.68
CA LEU A 53 1.12 -8.29 -2.84
C LEU A 53 -0.26 -8.83 -2.46
N TRP A 54 -1.20 -7.97 -2.05
CA TRP A 54 -2.53 -8.45 -1.65
C TRP A 54 -3.38 -8.88 -2.85
N TYR A 55 -3.25 -8.24 -4.01
CA TYR A 55 -3.88 -8.75 -5.23
C TYR A 55 -3.34 -10.14 -5.61
N GLU A 56 -2.04 -10.35 -5.49
CA GLU A 56 -1.40 -11.65 -5.73
C GLU A 56 -1.88 -12.73 -4.73
N ILE A 57 -1.85 -12.43 -3.43
CA ILE A 57 -2.33 -13.36 -2.38
C ILE A 57 -3.77 -13.78 -2.61
N ASN A 58 -4.62 -12.83 -3.01
CA ASN A 58 -6.04 -13.08 -3.27
C ASN A 58 -6.33 -13.66 -4.67
N SER A 59 -5.30 -13.90 -5.50
CA SER A 59 -5.45 -14.34 -6.90
C SER A 59 -6.38 -13.43 -7.73
N LEU A 60 -6.33 -12.12 -7.45
CA LEU A 60 -7.12 -11.09 -8.13
C LEU A 60 -6.32 -10.47 -9.28
N ILE A 61 -7.04 -10.06 -10.34
CA ILE A 61 -6.42 -9.37 -11.47
C ILE A 61 -6.39 -7.87 -11.19
N VAL A 62 -5.22 -7.26 -11.34
CA VAL A 62 -5.04 -5.80 -11.29
C VAL A 62 -4.07 -5.37 -12.37
N THR A 63 -4.33 -4.22 -12.98
CA THR A 63 -3.39 -3.61 -13.94
C THR A 63 -2.37 -2.74 -13.21
N PRO A 64 -1.19 -2.50 -13.80
CA PRO A 64 -0.24 -1.53 -13.26
C PRO A 64 -0.87 -0.15 -13.00
N GLU A 65 -1.73 0.32 -13.89
CA GLU A 65 -2.45 1.59 -13.75
C GLU A 65 -3.41 1.55 -12.55
N GLY A 66 -4.11 0.44 -12.35
CA GLY A 66 -5.01 0.26 -11.20
C GLY A 66 -4.28 0.31 -9.86
N LEU A 67 -3.06 -0.24 -9.79
CA LEU A 67 -2.21 -0.14 -8.60
C LEU A 67 -1.79 1.31 -8.34
N ILE A 68 -1.40 2.04 -9.39
CA ILE A 68 -1.03 3.46 -9.28
C ILE A 68 -2.24 4.29 -8.80
N ASP A 69 -3.42 4.08 -9.40
CA ASP A 69 -4.65 4.78 -9.04
C ASP A 69 -5.05 4.53 -7.58
N LEU A 70 -4.92 3.27 -7.12
CA LEU A 70 -5.16 2.91 -5.73
C LEU A 70 -4.21 3.65 -4.78
N VAL A 71 -2.92 3.69 -5.07
CA VAL A 71 -1.93 4.34 -4.20
C VAL A 71 -2.04 5.87 -4.25
N GLU A 72 -2.41 6.44 -5.39
CA GLU A 72 -2.78 7.87 -5.46
C GLU A 72 -4.04 8.16 -4.63
N ARG A 73 -5.00 7.24 -4.59
CA ARG A 73 -6.16 7.35 -3.68
C ARG A 73 -5.71 7.33 -2.22
N VAL A 74 -4.81 6.41 -1.83
CA VAL A 74 -4.19 6.39 -0.49
C VAL A 74 -3.53 7.73 -0.16
N ARG A 75 -2.73 8.28 -1.08
CA ARG A 75 -2.05 9.55 -0.89
C ARG A 75 -3.02 10.71 -0.64
N ARG A 76 -4.14 10.75 -1.35
CA ARG A 76 -5.16 11.81 -1.20
C ARG A 76 -6.03 11.63 0.04
N GLU A 77 -6.55 10.43 0.26
CA GLU A 77 -7.62 10.17 1.24
C GLU A 77 -7.09 9.76 2.62
N TYR A 78 -5.98 9.02 2.68
CA TYR A 78 -5.42 8.50 3.93
C TYR A 78 -4.25 9.33 4.44
N ILE A 79 -3.34 9.74 3.55
CA ILE A 79 -2.15 10.53 3.92
C ILE A 79 -2.46 12.02 4.00
N GLY A 80 -3.28 12.53 3.07
CA GLY A 80 -3.67 13.94 3.01
C GLY A 80 -4.84 14.33 3.92
N GLY A 81 -5.49 13.34 4.54
CA GLY A 81 -6.58 13.52 5.51
C GLY A 81 -6.13 13.81 6.94
#